data_AF-A0A8J8FDH1-F1
#
_entry.id   AF-A0A8J8FDH1-F1
#
_cell.length_a   1.000
_cell.length_b   1.000
_cell.length_c   1.000
_cell.angle_alpha   90.00
_cell.angle_beta   90.00
_cell.angle_gamma   90.00
#
_symmetry.space_group_name_H-M   'P 1'
#
loop_
_entity.id
_entity.type
_entity.pdbx_description
1 polymer ?
#
loop_
_entity_poly.entity_id
_entity_poly.type
_entity_poly.pdbx_seq_one_letter_code
_entity_poly.pdbx_strand_id
1 'polypeptide(L)'
;MKLPTLSKKAKKRRLEEWNTWLHNFEQQNLDEKGNPKFIYIPNAAWLLNDLYWRLVEQYLRPLLATDKEDEEEHRIHPSKIIAASEITIMMTLPIQFIGDALKEKKVNATLAWFVATQIMEGWKTGWDIEVTSEQITTVAMFKEPIDKTIRYPQSFAAEHVNWLAYLNVTIEKPLLLLAQCWRLFYISCLSIAEGGNLK
;
A
#
# COMPACT_ATOMS: atom_id res chain seq x y z
N MET A 1 30.05 2.99 -9.18
CA MET A 1 28.97 2.28 -9.88
C MET A 1 27.79 3.25 -10.00
N LYS A 2 27.41 3.69 -11.20
CA LYS A 2 26.21 4.54 -11.38
C LYS A 2 25.01 3.60 -11.38
N LEU A 3 24.10 3.76 -10.41
CA LEU A 3 22.82 3.06 -10.45
C LEU A 3 22.08 3.46 -11.74
N PRO A 4 21.47 2.51 -12.45
CA PRO A 4 20.71 2.82 -13.66
C PRO A 4 19.57 3.79 -13.32
N THR A 5 19.60 4.98 -13.92
CA THR A 5 18.56 6.00 -13.75
C THR A 5 17.22 5.47 -14.29
N LEU A 6 16.16 5.58 -13.48
CA LEU A 6 14.79 5.24 -13.87
C LEU A 6 14.41 5.82 -15.24
N SER A 7 13.76 4.99 -16.06
CA SER A 7 13.19 5.48 -17.31
C SER A 7 12.12 6.54 -17.01
N LYS A 8 12.16 7.66 -17.75
CA LYS A 8 11.13 8.71 -17.68
C LYS A 8 9.71 8.13 -17.82
N LYS A 9 9.57 7.04 -18.57
CA LYS A 9 8.34 6.28 -18.77
C LYS A 9 7.80 5.68 -17.47
N ALA A 10 8.64 5.06 -16.64
CA ALA A 10 8.21 4.48 -15.36
C ALA A 10 7.71 5.56 -14.38
N LYS A 11 8.43 6.68 -14.29
CA LYS A 11 8.03 7.81 -13.44
C LYS A 11 6.71 8.44 -13.87
N LYS A 12 6.48 8.56 -15.19
CA LYS A 12 5.24 9.07 -15.76
C LYS A 12 4.07 8.13 -15.46
N ARG A 13 4.23 6.83 -15.70
CA ARG A 13 3.20 5.83 -15.40
C ARG A 13 2.79 5.83 -13.92
N ARG A 14 3.76 5.85 -13.00
CA ARG A 14 3.45 5.88 -11.56
C ARG A 14 2.70 7.16 -11.17
N LEU A 15 3.00 8.30 -11.80
CA LEU A 15 2.24 9.54 -11.60
C LEU A 15 0.79 9.41 -12.09
N GLU A 16 0.57 8.78 -13.24
CA GLU A 16 -0.79 8.51 -13.75
C GLU A 16 -1.55 7.63 -12.76
N GLU A 17 -0.93 6.55 -12.26
CA GLU A 17 -1.51 5.67 -11.24
C GLU A 17 -1.86 6.43 -9.95
N TRP A 18 -0.97 7.31 -9.46
CA TRP A 18 -1.27 8.17 -8.29
C TRP A 18 -2.49 9.05 -8.52
N ASN A 19 -2.61 9.70 -9.69
CA ASN A 19 -3.77 10.53 -10.00
C ASN A 19 -5.06 9.70 -10.01
N THR A 20 -5.03 8.52 -10.62
CA THR A 20 -6.18 7.60 -10.64
C THR A 20 -6.57 7.17 -9.24
N TRP A 21 -5.60 6.78 -8.39
CA TRP A 21 -5.91 6.32 -7.04
C TRP A 21 -6.48 7.43 -6.14
N LEU A 22 -5.91 8.64 -6.19
CA LEU A 22 -6.44 9.78 -5.43
C LEU A 22 -7.86 10.13 -5.90
N HIS A 23 -8.10 10.13 -7.21
CA HIS A 23 -9.44 10.38 -7.75
C HIS A 23 -10.44 9.32 -7.27
N ASN A 24 -10.11 8.03 -7.43
CA ASN A 24 -11.00 6.94 -7.04
C ASN A 24 -11.29 6.94 -5.52
N PHE A 25 -10.27 7.22 -4.70
CA PHE A 25 -10.44 7.31 -3.26
C PHE A 25 -11.37 8.45 -2.85
N GLU A 26 -11.27 9.62 -3.51
CA GLU A 26 -12.19 10.74 -3.29
C GLU A 26 -13.64 10.36 -3.62
N GLN A 27 -13.86 9.73 -4.79
CA GLN A 27 -15.20 9.31 -5.21
C GLN A 27 -15.84 8.30 -4.24
N GLN A 28 -15.04 7.45 -3.58
CA GLN A 28 -15.53 6.51 -2.56
C GLN A 28 -15.81 7.18 -1.20
N ASN A 29 -15.39 8.43 -1.01
CA ASN A 29 -15.46 9.13 0.27
C ASN A 29 -16.22 10.46 0.19
N LEU A 30 -17.18 10.56 -0.73
CA LEU A 30 -18.11 11.67 -0.79
C LEU A 30 -19.11 11.63 0.39
N ASP A 31 -19.61 12.79 0.79
CA ASP A 31 -20.75 12.92 1.69
C ASP A 31 -22.08 12.62 0.96
N GLU A 32 -23.19 12.63 1.70
CA GLU A 32 -24.53 12.40 1.15
C GLU A 32 -24.94 13.43 0.07
N LYS A 33 -24.22 14.56 0.01
CA LYS A 33 -24.44 15.64 -0.96
C LYS A 33 -23.44 15.58 -2.12
N GLY A 34 -22.58 14.57 -2.17
CA GLY A 34 -21.56 14.41 -3.20
C GLY A 34 -20.31 15.28 -3.02
N ASN A 35 -20.10 15.91 -1.85
CA ASN A 35 -18.90 16.70 -1.58
C ASN A 35 -17.79 15.85 -0.95
N PRO A 36 -16.51 16.07 -1.29
CA PRO A 36 -15.40 15.42 -0.60
C PRO A 36 -15.39 15.71 0.90
N LYS A 37 -15.19 14.68 1.73
CA LYS A 37 -15.06 14.80 3.20
C LYS A 37 -13.71 15.38 3.65
N PHE A 38 -12.80 15.61 2.72
CA PHE A 38 -11.43 16.05 2.96
C PHE A 38 -10.90 16.80 1.74
N ILE A 39 -9.72 17.41 1.88
CA ILE A 39 -9.01 18.06 0.77
C ILE A 39 -7.63 17.44 0.59
N TYR A 40 -7.16 17.39 -0.64
CA TYR A 40 -5.77 17.04 -0.94
C TYR A 40 -4.86 18.26 -0.80
N ILE A 41 -3.62 18.04 -0.35
CA ILE A 41 -2.58 19.08 -0.41
C ILE A 41 -2.28 19.45 -1.87
N PRO A 42 -1.80 20.69 -2.12
CA PRO A 42 -1.38 21.08 -3.47
C PRO A 42 -0.35 20.11 -4.04
N ASN A 43 -0.57 19.67 -5.28
CA ASN A 43 0.31 18.74 -6.01
C ASN A 43 0.53 17.37 -5.32
N ALA A 44 -0.45 16.89 -4.54
CA ALA A 44 -0.35 15.60 -3.81
C ALA A 44 0.20 14.45 -4.66
N ALA A 45 -0.35 14.20 -5.85
CA ALA A 45 0.11 13.12 -6.74
C ALA A 45 1.59 13.26 -7.14
N TRP A 46 2.05 14.49 -7.37
CA TRP A 46 3.44 14.75 -7.73
C TRP A 46 4.38 14.49 -6.55
N LEU A 47 4.01 14.97 -5.36
CA LEU A 47 4.78 14.76 -4.13
C LEU A 47 4.88 13.28 -3.77
N LEU A 48 3.77 12.55 -3.87
CA LEU A 48 3.73 11.09 -3.71
C LEU A 48 4.66 10.41 -4.71
N ASN A 49 4.56 10.77 -5.99
CA ASN A 49 5.41 10.16 -7.02
C ASN A 49 6.90 10.43 -6.78
N ASP A 50 7.27 11.66 -6.45
CA ASP A 50 8.67 12.04 -6.22
C ASP A 50 9.24 11.30 -5.01
N LEU A 51 8.54 11.31 -3.87
CA LEU A 51 8.99 10.63 -2.66
C LEU A 51 9.04 9.10 -2.84
N TYR A 52 8.03 8.49 -3.49
CA TYR A 52 8.02 7.07 -3.81
C TYR A 52 9.30 6.66 -4.54
N TRP A 53 9.70 7.43 -5.58
CA TRP A 53 10.90 7.10 -6.33
C TRP A 53 12.17 7.34 -5.52
N ARG A 54 12.22 8.35 -4.64
CA ARG A 54 13.35 8.50 -3.72
C ARG A 54 13.50 7.28 -2.82
N LEU A 55 12.40 6.78 -2.24
CA LEU A 55 12.42 5.59 -1.39
C LEU A 55 12.87 4.35 -2.16
N VAL A 56 12.37 4.17 -3.40
CA VAL A 56 12.77 3.07 -4.27
C VAL A 56 14.26 3.10 -4.58
N GLU A 57 14.79 4.25 -4.99
CA GLU A 57 16.20 4.41 -5.37
C GLU A 57 17.14 4.24 -4.16
N GLN A 58 16.75 4.77 -2.99
CA GLN A 58 17.58 4.77 -1.79
C GLN A 58 17.56 3.43 -1.06
N TYR A 59 16.41 2.76 -0.97
CA TYR A 59 16.24 1.61 -0.08
C TYR A 59 15.94 0.29 -0.80
N LEU A 60 15.34 0.32 -1.99
CA LEU A 60 14.92 -0.91 -2.68
C LEU A 60 15.88 -1.36 -3.78
N ARG A 61 16.29 -0.45 -4.66
CA ARG A 61 17.22 -0.78 -5.75
C ARG A 61 18.58 -1.30 -5.28
N PRO A 62 19.20 -0.78 -4.20
CA PRO A 62 20.46 -1.32 -3.73
C PRO A 62 20.37 -2.79 -3.33
N LEU A 63 19.18 -3.28 -2.97
CA LEU A 63 18.92 -4.67 -2.61
C LEU A 63 18.64 -5.58 -3.83
N LEU A 64 18.52 -5.01 -5.02
CA LEU A 64 18.32 -5.74 -6.27
C LEU A 64 19.62 -5.93 -7.05
N ALA A 65 20.68 -5.19 -6.73
CA ALA A 65 21.96 -5.29 -7.41
C ALA A 65 22.76 -6.50 -6.90
N THR A 66 22.38 -7.70 -7.34
CA THR A 66 23.18 -8.91 -7.17
C THR A 66 23.38 -9.53 -8.55
N ASP A 67 24.62 -9.43 -9.00
CA ASP A 67 25.24 -10.01 -10.21
C ASP A 67 24.73 -9.53 -11.58
N LYS A 68 25.71 -9.19 -12.41
CA LYS A 68 25.61 -8.39 -13.65
C LYS A 68 24.96 -9.13 -14.83
N GLU A 69 24.23 -10.22 -14.59
CA GLU A 69 23.74 -11.08 -15.67
C GLU A 69 22.28 -10.82 -16.06
N ASP A 70 21.47 -10.15 -15.22
CA ASP A 70 20.03 -9.92 -15.50
C ASP A 70 19.61 -8.44 -15.40
N GLU A 71 20.31 -7.54 -16.11
CA GLU A 71 19.94 -6.11 -16.18
C GLU A 71 18.51 -5.87 -16.71
N GLU A 72 17.91 -6.83 -17.43
CA GLU A 72 16.54 -6.72 -17.96
C GLU A 72 15.45 -7.17 -16.97
N GLU A 73 15.79 -7.93 -15.92
CA GLU A 73 14.81 -8.70 -15.15
C GLU A 73 14.59 -8.24 -13.70
N HIS A 74 15.35 -7.27 -13.20
CA HIS A 74 15.23 -6.81 -11.80
C HIS A 74 14.01 -5.90 -11.58
N ARG A 75 12.81 -6.47 -11.75
CA ARG A 75 11.54 -5.85 -11.36
C ARG A 75 11.46 -5.85 -9.83
N ILE A 76 11.14 -4.69 -9.26
CA ILE A 76 10.86 -4.58 -7.83
C ILE A 76 9.65 -5.45 -7.53
N HIS A 77 9.81 -6.39 -6.60
CA HIS A 77 8.73 -7.27 -6.16
C HIS A 77 7.50 -6.46 -5.70
N PRO A 78 6.25 -6.82 -6.08
CA PRO A 78 5.08 -5.98 -5.79
C PRO A 78 4.82 -5.71 -4.32
N SER A 79 5.13 -6.65 -3.41
CA SER A 79 5.03 -6.37 -1.96
C SER A 79 5.94 -5.22 -1.49
N LYS A 80 7.10 -5.03 -2.14
CA LYS A 80 8.00 -3.89 -1.90
C LYS A 80 7.43 -2.59 -2.49
N ILE A 81 6.72 -2.68 -3.62
CA ILE A 81 6.00 -1.55 -4.22
C ILE A 81 4.89 -1.08 -3.27
N ILE A 82 4.09 -2.01 -2.75
CA ILE A 82 3.03 -1.70 -1.77
C ILE A 82 3.62 -1.01 -0.55
N ALA A 83 4.63 -1.61 0.09
CA ALA A 83 5.26 -1.04 1.28
C ALA A 83 5.85 0.36 1.03
N ALA A 84 6.50 0.58 -0.12
CA ALA A 84 7.00 1.90 -0.49
C ALA A 84 5.87 2.92 -0.66
N SER A 85 4.76 2.52 -1.29
CA SER A 85 3.58 3.38 -1.47
C SER A 85 2.94 3.78 -0.13
N GLU A 86 2.78 2.84 0.80
CA GLU A 86 2.22 3.13 2.12
C GLU A 86 3.10 4.10 2.90
N ILE A 87 4.41 3.85 2.95
CA ILE A 87 5.35 4.76 3.61
C ILE A 87 5.35 6.14 2.96
N THR A 88 5.28 6.20 1.62
CA THR A 88 5.16 7.46 0.90
C THR A 88 3.94 8.26 1.35
N ILE A 89 2.77 7.61 1.41
CA ILE A 89 1.52 8.25 1.84
C ILE A 89 1.63 8.71 3.30
N MET A 90 2.15 7.86 4.19
CA MET A 90 2.27 8.20 5.60
C MET A 90 3.33 9.27 5.90
N MET A 91 4.35 9.43 5.04
CA MET A 91 5.34 10.50 5.14
C MET A 91 4.84 11.82 4.57
N THR A 92 4.05 11.78 3.50
CA THR A 92 3.55 13.00 2.82
C THR A 92 2.26 13.53 3.41
N LEU A 93 1.41 12.66 3.98
CA LEU A 93 0.06 12.97 4.45
C LEU A 93 -0.72 13.78 3.40
N PRO A 94 -0.99 13.20 2.21
CA PRO A 94 -1.55 13.94 1.09
C PRO A 94 -2.97 14.47 1.34
N ILE A 95 -3.69 13.95 2.33
CA ILE A 95 -5.03 14.39 2.72
C ILE A 95 -4.93 15.25 3.98
N GLN A 96 -5.57 16.42 3.97
CA GLN A 96 -5.74 17.27 5.14
C GLN A 96 -7.17 17.18 5.67
N PHE A 97 -7.28 17.06 7.00
CA PHE A 97 -8.57 17.13 7.71
C PHE A 97 -8.57 18.33 8.65
N ILE A 98 -9.52 19.24 8.47
CA ILE A 98 -9.55 20.49 9.25
C ILE A 98 -9.90 20.17 10.71
N GLY A 99 -8.95 20.45 11.63
CA GLY A 99 -9.20 20.48 13.07
C GLY A 99 -9.00 19.18 13.85
N ASP A 100 -8.52 18.09 13.23
CA ASP A 100 -8.26 16.82 13.93
C ASP A 100 -7.11 16.01 13.31
N ALA A 101 -5.91 16.17 13.89
CA ALA A 101 -4.68 15.53 13.39
C ALA A 101 -4.73 13.99 13.47
N LEU A 102 -5.49 13.42 14.41
CA LEU A 102 -5.63 11.96 14.50
C LEU A 102 -6.52 11.44 13.36
N LYS A 103 -7.61 12.16 13.05
CA LYS A 103 -8.43 11.85 11.86
C LYS A 103 -7.63 12.01 10.58
N GLU A 104 -6.77 13.01 10.49
CA GLU A 104 -5.86 13.21 9.35
C GLU A 104 -4.95 11.98 9.15
N LYS A 105 -4.27 11.51 10.20
CA LYS A 105 -3.44 10.30 10.10
C LYS A 105 -4.24 9.06 9.72
N LYS A 106 -5.42 8.89 10.31
CA LYS A 106 -6.29 7.74 10.01
C LYS A 106 -6.79 7.76 8.56
N VAL A 107 -7.21 8.90 8.02
CA VAL A 107 -7.69 8.95 6.62
C VAL A 107 -6.55 8.70 5.64
N ASN A 108 -5.34 9.18 5.92
CA ASN A 108 -4.15 8.87 5.11
C ASN A 108 -3.75 7.39 5.22
N ALA A 109 -3.88 6.77 6.41
CA ALA A 109 -3.68 5.33 6.57
C ALA A 109 -4.74 4.52 5.80
N THR A 110 -5.98 4.97 5.76
CA THR A 110 -7.03 4.37 4.94
C THR A 110 -6.73 4.51 3.44
N LEU A 111 -6.22 5.67 3.00
CA LEU A 111 -5.74 5.85 1.62
C LEU A 111 -4.58 4.89 1.30
N ALA A 112 -3.63 4.72 2.23
CA ALA A 112 -2.52 3.79 2.09
C ALA A 112 -2.99 2.34 1.92
N TRP A 113 -3.94 1.90 2.76
CA TRP A 113 -4.59 0.61 2.61
C TRP A 113 -5.30 0.45 1.26
N PHE A 114 -6.07 1.46 0.85
CA PHE A 114 -6.76 1.46 -0.45
C PHE A 114 -5.77 1.30 -1.62
N VAL A 115 -4.69 2.06 -1.63
CA VAL A 115 -3.65 1.96 -2.68
C VAL A 115 -2.99 0.57 -2.66
N ALA A 116 -2.73 0.02 -1.48
CA ALA A 116 -2.15 -1.30 -1.33
C ALA A 116 -3.02 -2.40 -1.94
N THR A 117 -4.33 -2.38 -1.68
CA THR A 117 -5.26 -3.37 -2.26
C THR A 117 -5.40 -3.20 -3.77
N GLN A 118 -5.43 -1.97 -4.28
CA GLN A 118 -5.44 -1.70 -5.73
C GLN A 118 -4.20 -2.25 -6.45
N ILE A 119 -3.01 -2.12 -5.83
CA ILE A 119 -1.78 -2.70 -6.38
C ILE A 119 -1.84 -4.24 -6.34
N MET A 120 -2.39 -4.82 -5.27
CA MET A 120 -2.51 -6.27 -5.11
C MET A 120 -3.48 -6.89 -6.11
N GLU A 121 -4.64 -6.28 -6.34
CA GLU A 121 -5.60 -6.71 -7.37
C GLU A 121 -4.99 -6.69 -8.78
N GLY A 122 -4.10 -5.73 -9.06
CA GLY A 122 -3.35 -5.66 -10.31
C GLY A 122 -2.15 -6.61 -10.40
N TRP A 123 -1.87 -7.41 -9.36
CA TRP A 123 -0.68 -8.24 -9.30
C TRP A 123 -0.86 -9.55 -10.07
N LYS A 124 -0.28 -9.60 -11.27
CA LYS A 124 -0.13 -10.83 -12.05
C LYS A 124 1.18 -11.52 -11.68
N THR A 125 1.10 -12.62 -10.95
CA THR A 125 2.27 -13.42 -10.53
C THR A 125 2.70 -14.45 -11.57
N GLY A 126 1.92 -14.68 -12.62
CA GLY A 126 2.15 -15.76 -13.59
C GLY A 126 1.76 -17.15 -13.06
N TRP A 127 1.06 -17.20 -11.93
CA TRP A 127 0.45 -18.42 -11.38
C TRP A 127 -0.90 -18.64 -12.06
N ASP A 128 -1.36 -19.88 -12.15
CA ASP A 128 -2.65 -20.23 -12.78
C ASP A 128 -3.86 -19.72 -11.97
N ILE A 129 -3.63 -19.25 -10.75
CA ILE A 129 -4.65 -18.78 -9.82
C ILE A 129 -4.44 -17.29 -9.54
N GLU A 130 -5.45 -16.49 -9.89
CA GLU A 130 -5.47 -15.05 -9.65
C GLU A 130 -6.14 -14.73 -8.30
N VAL A 131 -5.54 -13.80 -7.55
CA VAL A 131 -6.16 -13.25 -6.33
C VAL A 131 -7.14 -12.16 -6.72
N THR A 132 -8.42 -12.32 -6.37
CA THR A 132 -9.48 -11.35 -6.65
C THR A 132 -9.78 -10.46 -5.43
N SER A 133 -10.55 -9.38 -5.65
CA SER A 133 -11.08 -8.51 -4.59
C SER A 133 -11.86 -9.28 -3.51
N GLU A 134 -12.51 -10.38 -3.86
CA GLU A 134 -13.27 -11.20 -2.91
C GLU A 134 -12.33 -11.92 -1.94
N GLN A 135 -11.24 -12.53 -2.42
CA GLN A 135 -10.26 -13.18 -1.54
C GLN A 135 -9.53 -12.15 -0.67
N ILE A 136 -9.16 -10.99 -1.24
CA ILE A 136 -8.56 -9.90 -0.47
C ILE A 136 -9.51 -9.47 0.66
N THR A 137 -10.78 -9.23 0.34
CA THR A 137 -11.79 -8.84 1.33
C THR A 137 -12.00 -9.91 2.40
N THR A 138 -12.02 -11.18 2.01
CA THR A 138 -12.18 -12.32 2.92
C THR A 138 -11.06 -12.36 3.97
N VAL A 139 -9.80 -12.28 3.55
CA VAL A 139 -8.64 -12.27 4.46
C VAL A 139 -8.59 -10.96 5.26
N ALA A 140 -8.84 -9.82 4.62
CA ALA A 140 -8.80 -8.49 5.24
C ALA A 140 -9.83 -8.31 6.37
N MET A 141 -11.01 -8.91 6.21
CA MET A 141 -12.14 -8.75 7.13
C MET A 141 -12.29 -9.91 8.11
N PHE A 142 -11.50 -10.97 7.96
CA PHE A 142 -11.47 -12.08 8.90
C PHE A 142 -11.17 -11.60 10.32
N LYS A 143 -11.89 -12.18 11.27
CA LYS A 143 -11.73 -11.95 12.71
C LYS A 143 -11.63 -13.29 13.39
N GLU A 144 -10.52 -13.53 14.06
CA GLU A 144 -10.34 -14.75 14.83
C GLU A 144 -11.36 -14.78 15.99
N PRO A 145 -12.11 -15.88 16.18
CA PRO A 145 -12.99 -16.01 17.33
C PRO A 145 -12.16 -16.22 18.60
N ILE A 146 -11.88 -15.14 19.33
CA ILE A 146 -11.22 -15.21 20.65
C ILE A 146 -12.29 -15.53 21.71
N ASP A 147 -11.94 -16.42 22.64
CA ASP A 147 -12.79 -16.80 23.77
C ASP A 147 -13.29 -15.55 24.53
N LYS A 148 -14.55 -15.60 24.97
CA LYS A 148 -15.51 -14.48 25.19
C LYS A 148 -15.13 -13.41 26.24
N THR A 149 -13.87 -13.32 26.66
CA THR A 149 -13.40 -12.49 27.77
C THR A 149 -12.43 -11.36 27.35
N ILE A 150 -11.91 -11.38 26.13
CA ILE A 150 -10.98 -10.36 25.63
C ILE A 150 -11.64 -9.62 24.46
N ARG A 151 -11.54 -8.28 24.49
CA ARG A 151 -12.09 -7.37 23.47
C ARG A 151 -11.85 -7.92 22.06
N TYR A 152 -12.90 -7.92 21.24
CA TYR A 152 -12.90 -8.37 19.85
C TYR A 152 -11.57 -8.08 19.14
N PRO A 153 -10.91 -9.08 18.52
CA PRO A 153 -9.80 -8.77 17.64
C PRO A 153 -10.34 -7.94 16.48
N GLN A 154 -9.62 -6.88 16.16
CA GLN A 154 -9.93 -6.09 14.98
C GLN A 154 -9.64 -6.96 13.76
N SER A 155 -10.29 -6.68 12.63
CA SER A 155 -9.90 -7.38 11.40
C SER A 155 -8.51 -6.92 10.96
N PHE A 156 -7.80 -7.73 10.16
CA PHE A 156 -6.47 -7.37 9.66
C PHE A 156 -6.45 -5.96 9.03
N ALA A 157 -7.46 -5.61 8.21
CA ALA A 157 -7.56 -4.27 7.63
C ALA A 157 -7.63 -3.16 8.69
N ALA A 158 -8.43 -3.35 9.74
CA ALA A 158 -8.58 -2.37 10.80
C ALA A 158 -7.32 -2.25 11.66
N GLU A 159 -6.66 -3.37 11.97
CA GLU A 159 -5.39 -3.38 12.70
C GLU A 159 -4.28 -2.72 11.89
N HIS A 160 -4.18 -3.05 10.60
CA HIS A 160 -3.16 -2.49 9.71
C HIS A 160 -3.33 -0.98 9.52
N VAL A 161 -4.56 -0.49 9.29
CA VAL A 161 -4.85 0.95 9.23
C VAL A 161 -4.50 1.64 10.54
N ASN A 162 -4.86 1.06 11.69
CA ASN A 162 -4.49 1.63 12.99
C ASN A 162 -2.97 1.65 13.17
N TRP A 163 -2.29 0.55 12.85
CA TRP A 163 -0.83 0.47 12.94
C TRP A 163 -0.14 1.51 12.07
N LEU A 164 -0.56 1.67 10.81
CA LEU A 164 -0.06 2.73 9.91
C LEU A 164 -0.28 4.13 10.50
N ALA A 165 -1.46 4.42 11.04
CA ALA A 165 -1.77 5.72 11.63
C ALA A 165 -0.86 6.09 12.83
N TYR A 166 -0.31 5.09 13.53
CA TYR A 166 0.64 5.28 14.63
C TYR A 166 2.10 4.99 14.25
N LEU A 167 2.36 4.64 12.99
CA LEU A 167 3.69 4.29 12.53
C LEU A 167 4.63 5.50 12.63
N ASN A 168 5.76 5.31 13.30
CA ASN A 168 6.82 6.31 13.30
C ASN A 168 7.67 6.18 12.02
N VAL A 169 7.31 6.97 11.00
CA VAL A 169 7.95 6.96 9.68
C VAL A 169 9.40 7.51 9.66
N THR A 170 9.92 7.99 10.79
CA THR A 170 11.32 8.50 10.89
C THR A 170 12.37 7.41 11.04
N ILE A 171 11.99 6.19 11.41
CA ILE A 171 12.92 5.07 11.57
C ILE A 171 13.10 4.41 10.20
N GLU A 172 14.31 4.41 9.63
CA GLU A 172 14.66 3.96 8.27
C GLU A 172 14.22 2.51 7.89
N LYS A 173 13.71 1.70 8.81
CA LYS A 173 13.48 0.26 8.60
C LYS A 173 12.03 -0.26 8.64
N PRO A 174 10.95 0.45 8.24
CA PRO A 174 9.61 -0.15 8.19
C PRO A 174 9.33 -0.83 6.84
N LEU A 175 10.07 -0.46 5.78
CA LEU A 175 9.74 -0.82 4.40
C LEU A 175 9.83 -2.34 4.17
N LEU A 176 10.91 -2.98 4.58
CA LEU A 176 11.08 -4.42 4.37
C LEU A 176 10.14 -5.26 5.26
N LEU A 177 9.85 -4.80 6.47
CA LEU A 177 8.89 -5.47 7.36
C LEU A 177 7.47 -5.38 6.79
N LEU A 178 7.06 -4.19 6.33
CA LEU A 178 5.81 -4.00 5.59
C LEU A 178 5.77 -4.88 4.34
N ALA A 179 6.87 -4.96 3.58
CA ALA A 179 6.93 -5.79 2.38
C ALA A 179 6.80 -7.30 2.68
N GLN A 180 7.27 -7.77 3.84
CA GLN A 180 7.03 -9.15 4.28
C GLN A 180 5.60 -9.35 4.77
N CYS A 181 5.04 -8.38 5.51
CA CYS A 181 3.64 -8.41 5.93
C CYS A 181 2.71 -8.58 4.72
N TRP A 182 2.89 -7.77 3.68
CA TRP A 182 2.11 -7.87 2.44
C TRP A 182 2.36 -9.15 1.66
N ARG A 183 3.57 -9.70 1.71
CA ARG A 183 3.87 -11.00 1.11
C ARG A 183 3.08 -12.12 1.82
N LEU A 184 3.06 -12.12 3.15
CA LEU A 184 2.29 -13.09 3.93
C LEU A 184 0.79 -12.92 3.70
N PHE A 185 0.29 -11.68 3.69
CA PHE A 185 -1.11 -11.40 3.37
C PHE A 185 -1.50 -11.94 2.00
N TYR A 186 -0.67 -11.72 0.97
CA TYR A 186 -0.89 -12.26 -0.37
C TYR A 186 -0.91 -13.80 -0.39
N ILE A 187 0.01 -14.46 0.33
CA ILE A 187 0.02 -15.92 0.45
C ILE A 187 -1.28 -16.43 1.10
N SER A 188 -1.79 -15.74 2.12
CA SER A 188 -3.08 -16.07 2.71
C SER A 188 -4.23 -15.93 1.71
N CYS A 189 -4.23 -14.88 0.88
CA CYS A 189 -5.22 -14.71 -0.19
C CYS A 189 -5.15 -15.83 -1.24
N LEU A 190 -3.93 -16.22 -1.64
CA LEU A 190 -3.72 -17.35 -2.55
C LEU A 190 -4.25 -18.66 -1.96
N SER A 191 -3.97 -18.94 -0.69
CA SER A 191 -4.47 -20.14 -0.03
C SER A 191 -6.00 -20.21 -0.04
N ILE A 192 -6.69 -19.08 0.10
CA ILE A 192 -8.16 -19.00 -0.03
C ILE A 192 -8.61 -19.21 -1.47
N ALA A 193 -7.90 -18.63 -2.45
CA ALA A 193 -8.19 -18.84 -3.87
C ALA A 193 -8.04 -20.32 -4.29
N GLU A 194 -7.14 -21.06 -3.64
CA GLU A 194 -6.91 -22.50 -3.82
C GLU A 194 -7.95 -23.39 -3.11
N GLY A 195 -8.94 -22.81 -2.43
CA GLY A 195 -9.97 -23.56 -1.67
C GLY A 195 -9.60 -23.87 -0.22
N GLY A 196 -8.55 -23.23 0.31
CA GLY A 196 -8.21 -23.24 1.72
C GLY A 196 -9.25 -22.53 2.59
N ASN A 197 -9.04 -22.54 3.92
CA ASN A 197 -9.92 -21.87 4.88
C ASN A 197 -9.09 -21.15 5.94
N LEU A 198 -9.56 -19.99 6.40
CA LEU A 198 -9.05 -19.27 7.58
C LEU A 198 -9.64 -19.95 8.82
N LYS A 199 -9.06 -21.08 9.24
CA LYS A 199 -9.45 -21.77 10.48
C LYS A 199 -8.51 -21.40 11.61
#